data_AF-A0A549YJI0-F1
#
_entry.id   AF-A0A549YJI0-F1
#
_cell.length_a   1.000
_cell.length_b   1.000
_cell.length_c   1.000
_cell.angle_alpha   90.00
_cell.angle_beta   90.00
_cell.angle_gamma   90.00
#
_symmetry.space_group_name_H-M   'P 1'
#
loop_
_entity.id
_entity.type
_entity.pdbx_description
1 polymer ?
#
loop_
_entity_poly.entity_id
_entity_poly.type
_entity_poly.pdbx_seq_one_letter_code
_entity_poly.pdbx_strand_id
1 'polypeptide(L)'
;MSTLLYARKVQRKGEFKLTKKQNRPCGECAKKNLLDGNRNDCRPCGCCCRCCKQSKENVNNCPVNTFNPTFNPSITVNVTPEQTPTPSIGLETAQYIALASEGKKVYTNQDALKQYGSSDILHPDHVSYINLFINGVLQPPSIYHVEEGVLYLKSDDLPPIDAPINLLFVIVKN
;
A
#
# COMPACT_ATOMS: atom_id res chain seq x y z
N MET A 1 -0.45 51.93 10.94
CA MET A 1 -1.74 52.03 11.64
C MET A 1 -2.63 50.95 11.04
N SER A 2 -2.68 49.74 11.61
CA SER A 2 -3.68 49.31 12.63
C SER A 2 -5.11 49.72 12.17
N THR A 3 -6.05 48.80 11.94
CA THR A 3 -6.71 48.03 13.01
C THR A 3 -7.43 46.77 12.47
N LEU A 4 -7.36 45.71 13.27
CA LEU A 4 -8.07 44.42 13.20
C LEU A 4 -9.59 44.52 13.44
N LEU A 5 -10.38 43.62 12.81
CA LEU A 5 -11.68 43.12 13.30
C LEU A 5 -12.05 41.84 12.52
N TYR A 6 -11.72 40.62 12.97
CA TYR A 6 -12.33 39.73 13.97
C TYR A 6 -13.55 38.88 13.52
N ALA A 7 -13.24 37.60 13.26
CA ALA A 7 -13.93 36.31 13.52
C ALA A 7 -15.33 35.95 12.95
N ARG A 8 -15.39 34.76 12.35
CA ARG A 8 -16.22 33.64 12.86
C ARG A 8 -15.57 32.27 12.58
N LYS A 9 -15.10 31.61 13.65
CA LYS A 9 -14.75 30.18 13.68
C LYS A 9 -16.03 29.36 13.50
N VAL A 10 -16.09 28.53 12.45
CA VAL A 10 -17.00 27.37 12.44
C VAL A 10 -16.17 26.16 12.87
N GLN A 11 -16.34 25.77 14.13
CA GLN A 11 -15.85 24.50 14.65
C GLN A 11 -16.78 23.39 14.15
N ARG A 12 -16.33 22.56 13.20
CA ARG A 12 -16.83 21.18 13.09
C ARG A 12 -15.79 20.25 13.69
N LYS A 13 -16.03 19.85 14.94
CA LYS A 13 -15.38 18.71 15.59
C LYS A 13 -15.76 17.44 14.82
N GLY A 14 -14.92 17.03 13.89
CA GLY A 14 -14.90 15.69 13.33
C GLY A 14 -13.67 14.97 13.87
N GLU A 15 -13.79 14.35 15.04
CA GLU A 15 -12.77 13.47 15.58
C GLU A 15 -12.76 12.20 14.73
N PHE A 16 -11.86 12.11 13.73
CA PHE A 16 -11.66 10.89 12.97
C PHE A 16 -10.86 9.91 13.83
N LYS A 17 -11.56 9.20 14.72
CA LYS A 17 -10.99 8.04 15.42
C LYS A 17 -10.84 6.91 14.42
N LEU A 18 -9.60 6.69 13.97
CA LEU A 18 -9.17 5.39 13.47
C LEU A 18 -9.22 4.40 14.65
N THR A 19 -10.39 3.84 14.92
CA THR A 19 -10.44 2.63 15.72
C THR A 19 -9.82 1.54 14.87
N LYS A 20 -8.62 1.09 15.24
CA LYS A 20 -8.05 -0.16 14.74
C LYS A 20 -9.12 -1.25 14.91
N LYS A 21 -9.85 -1.58 13.85
CA LYS A 21 -10.65 -2.80 13.79
C LYS A 21 -9.64 -3.91 13.59
N GLN A 22 -9.01 -4.33 14.69
CA GLN A 22 -8.28 -5.59 14.72
C GLN A 22 -9.28 -6.69 14.37
N ASN A 23 -9.09 -7.34 13.22
CA ASN A 23 -9.75 -8.60 12.92
C ASN A 23 -9.27 -9.60 13.98
N ARG A 24 -10.09 -9.81 15.02
CA ARG A 24 -9.85 -10.88 15.98
C ARG A 24 -10.49 -12.16 15.44
N PRO A 25 -9.77 -13.28 15.39
CA PRO A 25 -10.37 -14.57 15.08
C PRO A 25 -11.38 -14.96 16.17
N CYS A 26 -12.45 -15.66 15.78
CA CYS A 26 -13.57 -16.02 16.65
C CYS A 26 -13.22 -16.89 17.89
N GLY A 27 -11.96 -17.28 18.09
CA GLY A 27 -11.52 -18.10 19.22
C GLY A 27 -11.31 -17.36 20.54
N GLU A 28 -11.27 -16.02 20.56
CA GLU A 28 -10.99 -15.27 21.80
C GLU A 28 -12.23 -14.89 22.63
N CYS A 29 -13.45 -15.19 22.16
CA CYS A 29 -14.68 -14.86 22.90
C CYS A 29 -14.98 -15.78 24.10
N ALA A 30 -14.13 -16.76 24.40
CA ALA A 30 -14.37 -17.77 25.44
C ALA A 30 -13.60 -17.54 26.76
N LYS A 31 -13.37 -16.28 27.18
CA LYS A 31 -12.76 -16.01 28.49
C LYS A 31 -13.38 -14.83 29.23
N LYS A 32 -14.70 -14.86 29.47
CA LYS A 32 -15.32 -14.21 30.64
C LYS A 32 -16.57 -15.01 31.05
N ASN A 33 -16.35 -16.10 31.78
CA ASN A 33 -17.39 -16.63 32.64
C ASN A 33 -17.58 -15.62 33.78
N LEU A 34 -18.64 -14.81 33.72
CA LEU A 34 -19.30 -14.34 34.93
C LEU A 34 -20.72 -14.91 34.91
N LEU A 35 -20.97 -15.66 35.97
CA LEU A 35 -22.19 -16.34 36.36
C LEU A 35 -23.40 -15.41 36.18
N ASP A 36 -24.45 -15.87 35.51
CA ASP A 36 -25.83 -15.71 35.96
C ASP A 36 -26.76 -16.62 35.15
N GLY A 37 -27.63 -17.32 35.88
CA GLY A 37 -28.45 -18.41 35.39
C GLY A 37 -29.46 -18.03 34.32
N ASN A 38 -29.80 -19.06 33.54
CA ASN A 38 -31.08 -19.29 32.90
C ASN A 38 -31.72 -18.08 32.17
N ARG A 39 -31.26 -17.82 30.94
CA ARG A 39 -32.07 -17.24 29.85
C ARG A 39 -31.33 -17.37 28.52
N ASN A 40 -31.99 -17.96 27.52
CA ASN A 40 -31.47 -18.23 26.17
C ASN A 40 -31.37 -16.98 25.27
N ASP A 41 -30.96 -15.82 25.79
CA ASP A 41 -30.91 -14.58 25.01
C ASP A 41 -29.47 -14.12 24.78
N CYS A 42 -28.99 -14.29 23.55
CA CYS A 42 -27.76 -13.66 23.09
C CYS A 42 -27.93 -12.13 23.09
N ARG A 43 -27.23 -11.43 23.99
CA ARG A 43 -27.07 -9.97 23.91
C ARG A 43 -26.20 -9.59 22.69
N PRO A 44 -26.41 -8.41 22.08
CA PRO A 44 -25.83 -8.08 20.79
C PRO A 44 -24.35 -7.76 20.95
N CYS A 45 -23.50 -8.75 20.71
CA CYS A 45 -22.13 -8.47 20.28
C CYS A 45 -22.23 -7.81 18.90
N GLY A 46 -21.60 -6.64 18.73
CA GLY A 46 -21.54 -5.89 17.47
C GLY A 46 -20.72 -6.56 16.36
N CYS A 47 -20.77 -7.88 16.25
CA CYS A 47 -20.18 -8.67 15.19
C CYS A 47 -21.26 -9.02 14.16
N CYS A 48 -21.14 -8.46 12.95
CA CYS A 48 -21.91 -8.90 11.80
C CYS A 48 -21.42 -10.30 11.36
N CYS A 49 -21.98 -11.35 11.96
CA CYS A 49 -21.92 -12.68 11.38
C CYS A 49 -23.29 -12.98 10.75
N ARG A 50 -23.33 -13.18 9.42
CA ARG A 50 -24.53 -13.63 8.69
C ARG A 50 -25.13 -14.94 9.23
N CYS A 51 -24.43 -15.66 10.11
CA CYS A 51 -24.87 -16.93 10.68
C CYS A 51 -25.97 -16.81 11.76
N CYS A 52 -26.12 -15.67 12.47
CA CYS A 52 -27.04 -15.60 13.62
C CYS A 52 -28.53 -15.43 13.27
N LYS A 53 -28.92 -15.31 11.99
CA LYS A 53 -30.33 -15.13 11.62
C LYS A 53 -31.07 -16.42 11.26
N GLN A 54 -30.41 -17.58 11.18
CA GLN A 54 -31.02 -18.75 10.53
C GLN A 54 -31.37 -19.96 11.39
N SER A 55 -30.95 -20.10 12.65
CA SER A 55 -31.47 -21.21 13.46
C SER A 55 -31.34 -20.99 14.96
N LYS A 56 -32.39 -21.36 15.71
CA LYS A 56 -32.31 -21.65 17.15
C LYS A 56 -31.68 -23.03 17.33
N GLU A 57 -30.46 -23.23 16.87
CA GLU A 57 -29.74 -24.49 17.06
C GLU A 57 -28.41 -24.27 17.77
N ASN A 58 -28.07 -25.27 18.57
CA ASN A 58 -26.99 -25.32 19.52
C ASN A 58 -25.65 -24.84 18.93
N VAL A 59 -24.95 -23.95 19.64
CA VAL A 59 -23.66 -23.33 19.29
C VAL A 59 -22.58 -24.37 18.93
N ASN A 60 -22.75 -25.61 19.35
CA ASN A 60 -21.83 -26.71 19.06
C ASN A 60 -21.87 -27.23 17.61
N ASN A 61 -22.85 -26.83 16.79
CA ASN A 61 -22.99 -27.28 15.40
C ASN A 61 -22.59 -26.22 14.36
N CYS A 62 -21.88 -25.16 14.74
CA CYS A 62 -21.23 -24.33 13.73
C CYS A 62 -20.11 -25.14 13.05
N PRO A 63 -20.15 -25.38 11.73
CA PRO A 63 -19.05 -26.04 11.04
C PRO A 63 -17.84 -25.10 11.15
N VAL A 64 -16.93 -25.43 12.07
CA VAL A 64 -15.60 -24.83 12.12
C VAL A 64 -14.86 -25.42 10.93
N ASN A 65 -14.91 -24.72 9.80
CA ASN A 65 -14.04 -25.01 8.69
C ASN A 65 -12.63 -24.63 9.12
N THR A 66 -11.94 -25.53 9.83
CA THR A 66 -10.51 -25.41 10.10
C THR A 66 -9.79 -25.60 8.77
N PHE A 67 -9.73 -24.52 8.00
CA PHE A 67 -8.91 -24.47 6.79
C PHE A 67 -7.47 -24.34 7.25
N ASN A 68 -6.78 -25.48 7.37
CA ASN A 68 -5.35 -25.55 7.65
C ASN A 68 -4.65 -25.90 6.33
N PRO A 69 -4.32 -24.91 5.48
CA PRO A 69 -3.64 -25.20 4.24
C PRO A 69 -2.21 -25.64 4.58
N THR A 70 -1.93 -26.94 4.48
CA THR A 70 -0.55 -27.41 4.41
C THR A 70 -0.02 -27.01 3.04
N PHE A 71 0.66 -25.87 2.99
CA PHE A 71 1.29 -25.38 1.76
C PHE A 71 2.55 -26.20 1.50
N ASN A 72 2.49 -27.10 0.51
CA ASN A 72 3.67 -27.78 -0.02
C ASN A 72 3.80 -27.50 -1.52
N PRO A 73 4.41 -26.37 -1.93
CA PRO A 73 4.49 -25.98 -3.33
C PRO A 73 5.73 -26.59 -3.98
N SER A 74 5.76 -27.89 -4.22
CA SER A 74 6.71 -28.46 -5.17
C SER A 74 6.10 -28.40 -6.56
N ILE A 75 6.12 -27.22 -7.17
CA ILE A 75 5.79 -27.05 -8.58
C ILE A 75 7.07 -27.27 -9.37
N THR A 76 7.23 -28.46 -9.93
CA THR A 76 8.28 -28.71 -10.93
C THR A 76 7.80 -28.16 -12.27
N VAL A 77 8.20 -26.93 -12.60
CA VAL A 77 7.99 -26.39 -13.93
C VAL A 77 9.09 -26.95 -14.83
N ASN A 78 8.76 -27.93 -15.67
CA ASN A 78 9.61 -28.28 -16.81
C ASN A 78 9.47 -27.18 -17.87
N VAL A 79 10.15 -26.06 -17.64
CA VAL A 79 10.36 -25.06 -18.69
C VAL A 79 11.37 -25.65 -19.66
N THR A 80 10.89 -26.24 -20.75
CA THR A 80 11.67 -26.25 -21.98
C THR A 80 11.89 -24.78 -22.33
N PRO A 81 13.13 -24.31 -22.59
CA PRO A 81 13.35 -22.96 -23.07
C PRO A 81 12.79 -22.89 -24.51
N GLU A 82 11.47 -22.81 -24.64
CA GLU A 82 10.86 -22.30 -25.86
C GLU A 82 11.40 -20.89 -26.05
N GLN A 83 11.93 -20.67 -27.25
CA GLN A 83 12.59 -19.45 -27.67
C GLN A 83 11.79 -18.26 -27.18
N THR A 84 12.39 -17.48 -26.29
CA THR A 84 11.90 -16.14 -25.98
C THR A 84 11.77 -15.44 -27.34
N PRO A 85 10.59 -14.93 -27.73
CA PRO A 85 10.51 -14.12 -28.93
C PRO A 85 11.53 -13.01 -28.73
N THR A 86 12.64 -13.06 -29.48
CA THR A 86 13.63 -12.00 -29.46
C THR A 86 12.86 -10.79 -29.95
N PRO A 87 12.54 -9.81 -29.06
CA PRO A 87 11.92 -8.61 -29.57
C PRO A 87 12.92 -8.03 -30.55
N SER A 88 12.48 -7.79 -31.79
CA SER A 88 13.32 -7.24 -32.87
C SER A 88 13.88 -5.87 -32.53
N ILE A 89 13.42 -5.29 -31.42
CA ILE A 89 13.85 -4.07 -30.76
C ILE A 89 14.21 -4.48 -29.33
N GLY A 90 15.48 -4.32 -28.93
CA GLY A 90 15.88 -4.63 -27.55
C GLY A 90 15.21 -3.65 -26.59
N LEU A 91 14.50 -4.12 -25.58
CA LEU A 91 13.88 -3.27 -24.58
C LEU A 91 14.48 -3.56 -23.20
N GLU A 92 15.00 -2.53 -22.55
CA GLU A 92 15.49 -2.62 -21.18
C GLU A 92 14.76 -1.63 -20.29
N THR A 93 14.59 -2.01 -19.01
CA THR A 93 13.97 -1.14 -18.01
C THR A 93 14.80 -1.13 -16.75
N ALA A 94 14.94 0.05 -16.15
CA ALA A 94 15.52 0.22 -14.82
C ALA A 94 14.55 1.00 -13.93
N GLN A 95 14.62 0.80 -12.63
CA GLN A 95 13.73 1.47 -11.68
C GLN A 95 14.51 2.02 -10.50
N TYR A 96 14.38 3.32 -10.27
CA TYR A 96 14.80 3.95 -9.02
C TYR A 96 13.60 4.02 -8.08
N ILE A 97 13.80 3.58 -6.84
CA ILE A 97 12.79 3.48 -5.78
C ILE A 97 13.32 4.20 -4.53
N ALA A 98 12.51 5.10 -3.97
CA ALA A 98 12.78 5.80 -2.72
C ALA A 98 11.49 5.95 -1.89
N LEU A 99 11.64 6.33 -0.61
CA LEU A 99 10.53 6.76 0.24
C LEU A 99 10.54 8.27 0.39
N ALA A 100 9.35 8.87 0.35
CA ALA A 100 9.20 10.29 0.63
C ALA A 100 9.56 10.62 2.08
N SER A 101 10.28 11.72 2.26
CA SER A 101 10.59 12.28 3.57
C SER A 101 9.87 13.62 3.73
N GLU A 102 9.61 14.01 4.98
CA GLU A 102 8.93 15.27 5.29
C GLU A 102 9.61 16.48 4.61
N GLY A 103 8.83 17.23 3.81
CA GLY A 103 9.30 18.46 3.17
C GLY A 103 10.35 18.29 2.07
N LYS A 104 10.72 17.05 1.70
CA LYS A 104 11.83 16.79 0.77
C LYS A 104 11.39 16.96 -0.68
N LYS A 105 12.13 17.80 -1.44
CA LYS A 105 11.95 18.02 -2.88
C LYS A 105 12.99 17.34 -3.77
N VAL A 106 14.19 17.10 -3.24
CA VAL A 106 15.33 16.56 -3.98
C VAL A 106 15.59 15.14 -3.52
N TYR A 107 15.62 14.19 -4.44
CA TYR A 107 15.96 12.79 -4.17
C TYR A 107 17.20 12.42 -4.97
N THR A 108 18.11 11.67 -4.34
CA THR A 108 19.39 11.31 -4.92
C THR A 108 19.60 9.80 -4.91
N ASN A 109 20.70 9.33 -5.53
CA ASN A 109 21.10 7.92 -5.47
C ASN A 109 21.26 7.38 -4.04
N GLN A 110 21.57 8.24 -3.07
CA GLN A 110 21.70 7.84 -1.66
C GLN A 110 20.35 7.48 -1.02
N ASP A 111 19.25 8.00 -1.57
CA ASP A 111 17.89 7.71 -1.09
C ASP A 111 17.31 6.42 -1.69
N ALA A 112 18.06 5.78 -2.61
CA ALA A 112 17.63 4.58 -3.28
C ALA A 112 17.47 3.41 -2.28
N LEU A 113 16.31 2.75 -2.31
CA LEU A 113 16.05 1.52 -1.56
C LEU A 113 16.68 0.32 -2.28
N LYS A 114 18.00 0.17 -2.17
CA LYS A 114 18.78 -0.88 -2.86
C LYS A 114 18.31 -2.30 -2.54
N GLN A 115 17.73 -2.54 -1.37
CA GLN A 115 17.16 -3.84 -1.00
C GLN A 115 16.03 -4.34 -1.93
N TYR A 116 15.43 -3.43 -2.72
CA TYR A 116 14.39 -3.77 -3.70
C TYR A 116 14.91 -3.78 -5.14
N GLY A 117 16.23 -3.84 -5.34
CA GLY A 117 16.84 -3.80 -6.68
C GLY A 117 16.78 -2.42 -7.33
N SER A 118 16.61 -1.36 -6.53
CA SER A 118 16.58 0.03 -6.99
C SER A 118 17.88 0.39 -7.70
N SER A 119 17.77 0.89 -8.94
CA SER A 119 18.90 1.43 -9.70
C SER A 119 19.35 2.77 -9.12
N ASP A 120 20.39 3.35 -9.71
CA ASP A 120 20.63 4.79 -9.61
C ASP A 120 19.68 5.54 -10.55
N ILE A 121 19.55 6.85 -10.34
CA ILE A 121 18.84 7.76 -11.23
C ILE A 121 19.70 7.94 -12.49
N LEU A 122 19.22 7.42 -13.61
CA LEU A 122 19.97 7.43 -14.88
C LEU A 122 19.95 8.81 -15.53
N HIS A 123 21.00 9.11 -16.30
CA HIS A 123 21.05 10.30 -17.14
C HIS A 123 19.90 10.30 -18.16
N PRO A 124 19.10 11.38 -18.30
CA PRO A 124 17.97 11.43 -19.23
C PRO A 124 18.34 11.15 -20.69
N ASP A 125 19.54 11.56 -21.13
CA ASP A 125 20.02 11.32 -22.49
C ASP A 125 20.35 9.84 -22.80
N HIS A 126 20.43 8.98 -21.78
CA HIS A 126 20.72 7.54 -21.95
C HIS A 126 19.47 6.66 -21.90
N VAL A 127 18.28 7.26 -21.81
CA VAL A 127 17.00 6.57 -21.69
C VAL A 127 16.00 7.14 -22.69
N SER A 128 15.05 6.32 -23.13
CA SER A 128 14.03 6.74 -24.09
C SER A 128 12.84 7.41 -23.41
N TYR A 129 12.43 6.89 -22.25
CA TYR A 129 11.34 7.45 -21.47
C TYR A 129 11.63 7.39 -19.97
N ILE A 130 11.10 8.38 -19.25
CA ILE A 130 11.15 8.48 -17.80
C ILE A 130 9.75 8.73 -17.28
N ASN A 131 9.24 7.80 -16.48
CA ASN A 131 7.94 7.92 -15.84
C ASN A 131 8.11 7.99 -14.33
N LEU A 132 7.64 9.08 -13.72
CA LEU A 132 7.60 9.23 -12.27
C LEU A 132 6.25 8.77 -11.73
N PHE A 133 6.26 7.89 -10.74
CA PHE A 133 5.09 7.49 -9.97
C PHE A 133 5.27 7.92 -8.51
N ILE A 134 4.32 8.69 -8.00
CA ILE A 134 4.25 9.07 -6.59
C ILE A 134 3.05 8.37 -5.98
N ASN A 135 3.28 7.55 -4.95
CA ASN A 135 2.25 6.72 -4.32
C ASN A 135 1.43 5.89 -5.35
N GLY A 136 2.10 5.40 -6.38
CA GLY A 136 1.48 4.62 -7.47
C GLY A 136 0.76 5.44 -8.55
N VAL A 137 0.72 6.78 -8.45
CA VAL A 137 0.08 7.64 -9.45
C VAL A 137 1.13 8.22 -10.40
N LEU A 138 0.94 8.04 -11.71
CA LEU A 138 1.78 8.63 -12.75
C LEU A 138 1.73 10.16 -12.67
N GLN A 139 2.90 10.77 -12.61
CA GLN A 139 3.08 12.20 -12.53
C GLN A 139 3.41 12.78 -13.91
N PRO A 140 2.88 13.97 -14.25
CA PRO A 140 3.21 14.62 -15.52
C PRO A 140 4.66 15.17 -15.52
N PRO A 141 5.38 15.14 -16.65
CA PRO A 141 6.76 15.66 -16.75
C PRO A 141 6.93 17.13 -16.34
N SER A 142 5.85 17.92 -16.38
CA SER A 142 5.89 19.33 -15.97
C SER A 142 6.17 19.53 -14.47
N ILE A 143 5.90 18.54 -13.62
CA ILE A 143 6.02 18.69 -12.16
C ILE A 143 7.31 18.11 -11.57
N TYR A 144 8.20 17.59 -12.41
CA TYR A 144 9.51 17.10 -11.97
C TYR A 144 10.60 17.41 -12.98
N HIS A 145 11.84 17.28 -12.53
CA HIS A 145 13.05 17.34 -13.35
C HIS A 145 13.97 16.19 -12.94
N VAL A 146 14.64 15.60 -13.92
CA VAL A 146 15.58 14.50 -13.70
C VAL A 146 16.91 14.89 -14.30
N GLU A 147 17.97 14.67 -13.54
CA GLU A 147 19.35 14.71 -13.97
C GLU A 147 20.03 13.42 -13.52
N GLU A 148 21.23 13.15 -14.03
CA GLU A 148 21.99 12.01 -13.53
C GLU A 148 22.16 12.10 -12.01
N GLY A 149 21.71 11.06 -11.31
CA GLY A 149 21.76 10.98 -9.86
C GLY A 149 20.77 11.83 -9.09
N VAL A 150 19.90 12.62 -9.74
CA VAL A 150 19.00 13.57 -9.06
C VAL A 150 17.59 13.60 -9.65
N LEU A 151 16.59 13.52 -8.76
CA LEU A 151 15.18 13.82 -9.04
C LEU A 151 14.77 15.06 -8.23
N TYR A 152 14.25 16.08 -8.91
CA TYR A 152 13.70 17.29 -8.30
C TYR A 152 12.19 17.38 -8.52
N LEU A 153 11.42 17.45 -7.43
CA LEU A 153 9.97 17.73 -7.46
C LEU A 153 9.73 19.24 -7.51
N LYS A 154 9.08 19.70 -8.58
CA LYS A 154 8.75 21.12 -8.81
C LYS A 154 7.48 21.54 -8.07
N SER A 155 6.59 20.60 -7.76
CA SER A 155 5.34 20.85 -7.04
C SER A 155 5.59 21.32 -5.59
N ASP A 156 4.71 22.18 -5.08
CA ASP A 156 4.63 22.50 -3.65
C ASP A 156 3.77 21.51 -2.87
N ASP A 157 2.87 20.79 -3.55
CA ASP A 157 2.16 19.65 -2.99
C ASP A 157 3.10 18.44 -3.00
N LEU A 158 3.72 18.18 -1.86
CA LEU A 158 4.72 17.13 -1.69
C LEU A 158 4.09 15.81 -1.29
N PRO A 159 4.73 14.68 -1.66
CA PRO A 159 4.24 13.36 -1.26
C PRO A 159 4.12 13.25 0.26
N PRO A 160 3.11 12.54 0.79
CA PRO A 160 3.06 12.19 2.20
C PRO A 160 4.32 11.43 2.64
N ILE A 161 4.70 11.56 3.90
CA ILE A 161 5.80 10.77 4.47
C ILE A 161 5.61 9.27 4.20
N ASP A 162 6.70 8.59 3.90
CA ASP A 162 6.74 7.16 3.54
C ASP A 162 5.98 6.78 2.26
N ALA A 163 5.45 7.75 1.50
CA ALA A 163 4.89 7.47 0.19
C ALA A 163 6.00 6.96 -0.76
N PRO A 164 5.75 5.88 -1.53
CA PRO A 164 6.74 5.35 -2.46
C PRO A 164 6.89 6.30 -3.65
N ILE A 165 8.14 6.57 -4.01
CA ILE A 165 8.54 7.33 -5.19
C ILE A 165 9.27 6.37 -6.12
N ASN A 166 8.77 6.21 -7.34
CA ASN A 166 9.35 5.32 -8.33
C ASN A 166 9.61 6.08 -9.63
N LEU A 167 10.85 6.06 -10.12
CA LEU A 167 11.19 6.46 -11.47
C LEU A 167 11.40 5.19 -12.30
N LEU A 168 10.56 5.00 -13.31
CA LEU A 168 10.72 3.96 -14.32
C LEU A 168 11.45 4.54 -15.53
N PHE A 169 12.62 3.99 -15.83
CA PHE A 169 13.39 4.26 -17.03
C PHE A 169 13.11 3.18 -18.07
N VAL A 170 12.78 3.58 -19.30
CA VAL A 170 12.60 2.68 -20.44
C VAL A 170 13.68 3.01 -21.47
N ILE A 171 14.42 1.99 -21.89
CA ILE A 171 15.54 2.09 -22.83
C ILE A 171 15.19 1.24 -24.04
N VAL A 172 15.00 1.89 -25.18
CA VAL A 172 14.81 1.23 -26.47
C VAL A 172 16.16 1.12 -27.15
N LYS A 173 16.65 -0.10 -27.34
CA LYS A 173 17.87 -0.42 -28.10
C LYS A 173 17.50 -0.61 -29.56
N ASN A 174 18.08 0.24 -30.40
CA ASN A 174 18.01 0.14 -31.85
C ASN A 174 19.19 -0.68 -32.39
#